data_AF-A0A8H3LCE5-F1
#
_entry.id   AF-A0A8H3LCE5-F1
#
_cell.length_a   1.000
_cell.length_b   1.000
_cell.length_c   1.000
_cell.angle_alpha   90.00
_cell.angle_beta   90.00
_cell.angle_gamma   90.00
#
_symmetry.space_group_name_H-M   'P 1'
#
loop_
_entity.id
_entity.type
_entity.pdbx_description
1 polymer ?
#
loop_
_entity_poly.entity_id
_entity_poly.type
_entity_poly.pdbx_seq_one_letter_code
_entity_poly.pdbx_strand_id
1 'polypeptide(L)'
;MMPINCTSSILKKHAKKLAIKIQSNFKNDIKGIYHQSDQVILDNIKFSVNKKDCFQVSCGPENEINRTHQLRSVVKAVDQDQISRESYRELAAVENNLSRKNSVSNERITITNNINQLIKISLVNMNGRDKLEEALGSDESEFRNPEITCKAIDIMGIGIYRSIKDILNYIIPYLKEKKVLRLSDMTIHLRVSGDGCNVKCKIKHVMITFMILNHKEHHHHADYHYTTVLYPGTEKYNALKFILNSFFNKLRSNWKFLAICLGLNNPTSNYFCSWCSCSKHQHNDLSKDWHIEKNMKQIATRYEEVNDHIHPSLIDMIAIDHIIFDELRL
;
A
#
# COMPACT_ATOMS: atom_id res chain seq x y z
N MET A 1 -58.05 0.93 12.59
CA MET A 1 -56.61 0.88 12.93
C MET A 1 -55.85 1.61 11.84
N MET A 2 -55.26 2.77 12.16
CA MET A 2 -54.37 3.48 11.23
C MET A 2 -53.14 2.63 10.92
N PRO A 3 -52.69 2.53 9.66
CA PRO A 3 -51.45 1.84 9.33
C PRO A 3 -50.30 2.66 9.88
N ILE A 4 -49.56 2.10 10.83
CA ILE A 4 -48.29 2.64 11.28
C ILE A 4 -47.35 2.60 10.07
N ASN A 5 -47.02 3.76 9.51
CA ASN A 5 -46.03 3.90 8.45
C ASN A 5 -44.65 3.52 9.02
N CYS A 6 -44.34 2.22 9.00
CA CYS A 6 -43.03 1.70 9.37
C CYS A 6 -42.02 2.03 8.28
N THR A 7 -40.85 2.53 8.66
CA THR A 7 -39.70 2.69 7.76
C THR A 7 -39.26 1.34 7.18
N SER A 8 -38.70 1.33 5.96
CA SER A 8 -38.28 0.10 5.26
C SER A 8 -37.33 -0.79 6.09
N SER A 9 -36.55 -0.18 6.98
CA SER A 9 -35.64 -0.87 7.91
C SER A 9 -36.36 -1.63 9.03
N ILE A 10 -37.51 -1.14 9.52
CA ILE A 10 -38.34 -1.82 10.53
C ILE A 10 -39.03 -3.02 9.89
N LEU A 11 -39.61 -2.85 8.70
CA LEU A 11 -40.26 -3.95 7.97
C LEU A 11 -39.27 -5.08 7.63
N LYS A 12 -38.02 -4.76 7.26
CA LYS A 12 -36.96 -5.77 7.06
C LYS A 12 -36.55 -6.48 8.36
N LYS A 13 -36.53 -5.81 9.52
CA LYS A 13 -36.28 -6.48 10.82
C LYS A 13 -37.39 -7.47 11.15
N HIS A 14 -38.64 -7.07 10.95
CA HIS A 14 -39.79 -7.97 11.11
C HIS A 14 -39.70 -9.15 10.15
N ALA A 15 -39.30 -8.89 8.90
CA ALA A 15 -39.10 -9.92 7.89
C ALA A 15 -38.03 -10.95 8.29
N LYS A 16 -36.87 -10.50 8.80
CA LYS A 16 -35.81 -11.38 9.32
C LYS A 16 -36.27 -12.19 10.53
N LYS A 17 -37.02 -11.58 11.46
CA LYS A 17 -37.57 -12.27 12.63
C LYS A 17 -38.56 -13.37 12.24
N LEU A 18 -39.41 -13.10 11.24
CA LEU A 18 -40.31 -14.09 10.67
C LEU A 18 -39.53 -15.24 10.00
N ALA A 19 -38.52 -14.91 9.20
CA ALA A 19 -37.67 -15.90 8.53
C ALA A 19 -36.96 -16.82 9.53
N ILE A 20 -36.43 -16.30 10.64
CA ILE A 20 -35.83 -17.10 11.71
C ILE A 20 -36.85 -18.09 12.30
N LYS A 21 -38.09 -17.63 12.54
CA LYS A 21 -39.16 -18.48 13.07
C LYS A 21 -39.53 -19.60 12.08
N ILE A 22 -39.66 -19.26 10.80
CA ILE A 22 -39.93 -20.24 9.73
C ILE A 22 -38.77 -21.24 9.62
N GLN A 23 -37.51 -20.79 9.67
CA GLN A 23 -36.35 -21.69 9.60
C GLN A 23 -36.29 -22.64 10.79
N SER A 24 -36.64 -22.18 12.00
CA SER A 24 -36.72 -23.04 13.19
C SER A 24 -37.81 -24.09 13.06
N ASN A 25 -38.99 -23.71 12.57
CA ASN A 25 -40.09 -24.64 12.34
C ASN A 25 -39.74 -25.64 11.25
N PHE A 26 -39.20 -25.16 10.12
CA PHE A 26 -38.73 -25.98 9.03
C PHE A 26 -37.84 -27.10 9.55
N LYS A 27 -36.77 -26.78 10.31
CA LYS A 27 -35.85 -27.77 10.90
C LYS A 27 -36.51 -28.82 11.80
N ASN A 28 -37.58 -28.46 12.51
CA ASN A 28 -38.32 -29.39 13.36
C ASN A 28 -39.22 -30.31 12.53
N ASP A 29 -39.91 -29.74 11.55
CA ASP A 29 -40.92 -30.45 10.75
C ASP A 29 -40.28 -31.44 9.76
N ILE A 30 -39.06 -31.16 9.27
CA ILE A 30 -38.38 -32.06 8.31
C ILE A 30 -38.25 -33.49 8.87
N LYS A 31 -37.97 -33.61 10.17
CA LYS A 31 -37.71 -34.90 10.83
C LYS A 31 -38.91 -35.84 10.82
N GLY A 32 -40.12 -35.32 10.67
CA GLY A 32 -41.36 -36.11 10.61
C GLY A 32 -41.91 -36.31 9.20
N ILE A 33 -41.35 -35.65 8.18
CA ILE A 33 -41.86 -35.65 6.81
C ILE A 33 -40.91 -36.37 5.85
N TYR A 34 -39.61 -36.15 5.99
CA TYR A 34 -38.59 -36.72 5.11
C TYR A 34 -37.79 -37.81 5.82
N HIS A 35 -37.22 -38.73 5.03
CA HIS A 35 -36.38 -39.78 5.59
C HIS A 35 -35.05 -39.18 6.08
N GLN A 36 -34.41 -39.81 7.07
CA GLN A 36 -33.16 -39.29 7.66
C GLN A 36 -31.98 -39.24 6.67
N SER A 37 -32.08 -39.94 5.54
CA SER A 37 -31.10 -39.90 4.45
C SER A 37 -31.30 -38.73 3.49
N ASP A 38 -32.44 -38.04 3.53
CA ASP A 38 -32.77 -36.98 2.57
C ASP A 38 -32.12 -35.67 3.01
N GLN A 39 -31.32 -35.06 2.14
CA GLN A 39 -30.71 -33.76 2.39
C GLN A 39 -31.67 -32.64 2.03
N VAL A 40 -32.45 -32.19 3.01
CA VAL A 40 -33.46 -31.13 2.82
C VAL A 40 -32.93 -29.78 3.31
N ILE A 41 -32.87 -28.80 2.41
CA ILE A 41 -32.32 -27.46 2.66
C ILE A 41 -33.40 -26.40 2.37
N LEU A 42 -33.54 -25.42 3.26
CA LEU A 42 -34.37 -24.24 3.01
C LEU A 42 -33.51 -23.14 2.39
N ASP A 43 -33.60 -22.96 1.07
CA ASP A 43 -32.74 -22.01 0.36
C ASP A 43 -33.13 -20.55 0.60
N ASN A 44 -34.39 -20.19 0.34
CA ASN A 44 -34.87 -18.81 0.44
C ASN A 44 -36.33 -18.76 0.91
N ILE A 45 -36.66 -17.77 1.73
CA ILE A 45 -38.03 -17.41 2.09
C ILE A 45 -38.39 -16.11 1.36
N LYS A 46 -39.39 -16.18 0.49
CA LYS A 46 -39.90 -15.02 -0.26
C LYS A 46 -41.34 -14.72 0.13
N PHE A 47 -41.63 -13.47 0.50
CA PHE A 47 -42.98 -13.02 0.84
C PHE A 47 -43.11 -11.52 0.63
N SER A 48 -44.34 -11.02 0.54
CA SER A 48 -44.61 -9.59 0.39
C SER A 48 -45.53 -9.08 1.48
N VAL A 49 -45.27 -7.88 1.99
CA VAL A 49 -46.21 -7.14 2.84
C VAL A 49 -46.89 -6.07 1.99
N ASN A 50 -48.22 -5.95 2.11
CA ASN A 50 -49.04 -4.96 1.40
C ASN A 50 -48.89 -4.96 -0.13
N LYS A 51 -48.52 -6.09 -0.75
CA LYS A 51 -48.25 -6.26 -2.20
C LYS A 51 -47.19 -5.31 -2.79
N LYS A 52 -46.47 -4.54 -1.96
CA LYS A 52 -45.48 -3.55 -2.39
C LYS A 52 -44.09 -3.84 -1.83
N ASP A 53 -44.02 -4.37 -0.60
CA ASP A 53 -42.75 -4.65 0.06
C ASP A 53 -42.39 -6.13 -0.08
N CYS A 54 -41.65 -6.48 -1.14
CA CYS A 54 -41.15 -7.84 -1.34
C CYS A 54 -39.87 -8.08 -0.51
N PHE A 55 -39.90 -9.12 0.32
CA PHE A 55 -38.77 -9.61 1.09
C PHE A 55 -38.33 -10.97 0.55
N GLN A 56 -37.03 -11.11 0.35
CA GLN A 56 -36.37 -12.37 0.09
C GLN A 56 -35.27 -12.53 1.15
N VAL A 57 -35.34 -13.59 1.94
CA VAL A 57 -34.36 -13.91 2.99
C VAL A 57 -33.73 -15.25 2.65
N SER A 58 -32.42 -15.28 2.48
CA SER A 58 -31.66 -16.52 2.30
C SER A 58 -31.56 -17.27 3.62
N CYS A 59 -31.85 -18.57 3.59
CA CYS A 59 -31.93 -19.45 4.76
C CYS A 59 -30.96 -20.65 4.69
N GLY A 60 -30.21 -20.78 3.59
CA GLY A 60 -29.13 -21.77 3.49
C GLY A 60 -28.03 -21.54 4.54
N PRO A 61 -27.22 -22.56 4.86
CA PRO A 61 -26.03 -22.37 5.68
C PRO A 61 -25.11 -21.38 4.96
N GLU A 62 -24.97 -20.18 5.51
CA GLU A 62 -23.86 -19.31 5.12
C GLU A 62 -22.59 -20.02 5.55
N ASN A 63 -21.90 -20.67 4.62
CA ASN A 63 -20.55 -21.17 4.86
C ASN A 63 -19.71 -19.99 5.36
N GLU A 64 -19.12 -20.08 6.55
CA GLU A 64 -18.27 -19.02 7.11
C GLU A 64 -17.18 -18.60 6.12
N ILE A 65 -16.65 -19.57 5.36
CA ILE A 65 -15.70 -19.36 4.25
C ILE A 65 -16.27 -18.41 3.17
N ASN A 66 -17.55 -18.56 2.81
CA ASN A 66 -18.22 -17.71 1.82
C ASN A 66 -18.43 -16.28 2.38
N ARG A 67 -18.79 -16.16 3.66
CA ARG A 67 -18.96 -14.88 4.33
C ARG A 67 -17.64 -14.10 4.48
N THR A 68 -16.55 -14.78 4.82
CA THR A 68 -15.21 -14.17 4.85
C THR A 68 -14.76 -13.74 3.47
N HIS A 69 -14.98 -14.56 2.44
CA HIS A 69 -14.67 -14.19 1.05
C HIS A 69 -15.45 -12.96 0.59
N GLN A 70 -16.75 -12.89 0.91
CA GLN A 70 -17.60 -11.73 0.64
C GLN A 70 -17.08 -10.48 1.35
N LEU A 71 -16.74 -10.58 2.64
CA LEU A 71 -16.17 -9.46 3.40
C LEU A 71 -14.85 -8.97 2.81
N ARG A 72 -13.94 -9.88 2.44
CA ARG A 72 -12.67 -9.53 1.79
C ARG A 72 -12.87 -8.86 0.44
N SER A 73 -13.85 -9.29 -0.33
CA SER A 73 -14.21 -8.67 -1.61
C SER A 73 -14.71 -7.24 -1.42
N VAL A 74 -15.53 -7.01 -0.38
CA VAL A 74 -16.00 -5.67 -0.01
C VAL A 74 -14.83 -4.80 0.47
N VAL A 75 -13.95 -5.30 1.34
CA VAL A 75 -12.75 -4.56 1.78
C VAL A 75 -11.91 -4.15 0.56
N LYS A 76 -11.69 -5.09 -0.37
CA LYS A 76 -10.94 -4.82 -1.60
C LYS A 76 -11.57 -3.70 -2.43
N ALA A 77 -12.88 -3.76 -2.70
CA ALA A 77 -13.57 -2.72 -3.47
C ALA A 77 -13.50 -1.35 -2.77
N VAL A 78 -13.75 -1.33 -1.45
CA VAL A 78 -13.67 -0.10 -0.65
C VAL A 78 -12.27 0.53 -0.71
N ASP A 79 -11.22 -0.27 -0.61
CA ASP A 79 -9.84 0.22 -0.61
C ASP A 79 -9.34 0.59 -2.02
N GLN A 80 -9.71 -0.16 -3.06
CA GLN A 80 -9.35 0.14 -4.45
C GLN A 80 -10.02 1.43 -4.94
N ASP A 81 -11.31 1.60 -4.64
CA ASP A 81 -12.08 2.77 -5.08
C ASP A 81 -12.04 3.93 -4.07
N GLN A 82 -11.21 3.81 -3.03
CA GLN A 82 -11.03 4.83 -1.98
C GLN A 82 -12.34 5.30 -1.34
N ILE A 83 -13.30 4.38 -1.16
CA ILE A 83 -14.62 4.71 -0.62
C ILE A 83 -14.47 5.11 0.85
N SER A 84 -14.89 6.35 1.15
CA SER A 84 -14.80 6.84 2.53
C SER A 84 -15.64 6.00 3.49
N ARG A 85 -15.25 5.98 4.76
CA ARG A 85 -16.01 5.30 5.82
C ARG A 85 -17.44 5.81 5.98
N GLU A 86 -17.69 7.06 5.61
CA GLU A 86 -19.01 7.69 5.65
C GLU A 86 -19.83 7.29 4.44
N SER A 87 -19.26 7.40 3.24
CA SER A 87 -19.89 6.97 1.99
C SER A 87 -20.27 5.49 2.03
N TYR A 88 -19.39 4.61 2.52
CA TYR A 88 -19.72 3.19 2.68
C TYR A 88 -20.87 2.97 3.70
N ARG A 89 -20.93 3.77 4.77
CA ARG A 89 -22.00 3.69 5.77
C ARG A 89 -23.34 4.07 5.16
N GLU A 90 -23.38 5.09 4.32
CA GLU A 90 -24.58 5.50 3.58
C GLU A 90 -25.02 4.42 2.59
N LEU A 91 -24.08 3.87 1.81
CA LEU A 91 -24.36 2.76 0.90
C LEU A 91 -24.94 1.54 1.63
N ALA A 92 -24.33 1.14 2.75
CA ALA A 92 -24.79 0.02 3.57
C ALA A 92 -26.11 0.31 4.32
N ALA A 93 -26.52 1.58 4.44
CA ALA A 93 -27.81 1.93 5.01
C ALA A 93 -28.96 1.72 4.00
N VAL A 94 -28.69 1.90 2.71
CA VAL A 94 -29.66 1.70 1.62
C VAL A 94 -29.68 0.24 1.18
N GLU A 95 -28.52 -0.36 0.91
CA GLU A 95 -28.41 -1.75 0.48
C GLU A 95 -28.25 -2.68 1.68
N ASN A 96 -29.24 -3.53 1.90
CA ASN A 96 -29.31 -4.38 3.09
C ASN A 96 -28.50 -5.68 2.94
N ASN A 97 -28.08 -6.00 1.72
CA ASN A 97 -27.20 -7.12 1.41
C ASN A 97 -25.72 -6.77 1.64
N LEU A 98 -25.38 -5.48 1.83
CA LEU A 98 -24.02 -5.08 2.18
C LEU A 98 -23.67 -5.41 3.63
N SER A 99 -22.41 -5.76 3.83
CA SER A 99 -21.88 -6.02 5.16
C SER A 99 -21.83 -4.73 5.98
N ARG A 100 -22.11 -4.84 7.29
CA ARG A 100 -22.04 -3.68 8.19
C ARG A 100 -20.62 -3.12 8.23
N LYS A 101 -20.51 -1.80 8.35
CA LYS A 101 -19.24 -1.06 8.48
C LYS A 101 -18.26 -1.71 9.47
N ASN A 102 -18.74 -2.11 10.65
CA ASN A 102 -17.88 -2.71 11.68
C ASN A 102 -17.28 -4.04 11.22
N SER A 103 -18.05 -4.87 10.52
CA SER A 103 -17.56 -6.16 9.99
C SER A 103 -16.47 -5.95 8.93
N VAL A 104 -16.67 -4.99 8.01
CA VAL A 104 -15.66 -4.62 7.00
C VAL A 104 -14.40 -4.07 7.66
N SER A 105 -14.56 -3.19 8.67
CA SER A 105 -13.43 -2.64 9.42
C SER A 105 -12.66 -3.70 10.19
N ASN A 106 -13.34 -4.67 10.80
CA ASN A 106 -12.69 -5.76 11.53
C ASN A 106 -11.94 -6.69 10.58
N GLU A 107 -12.53 -7.05 9.43
CA GLU A 107 -11.84 -7.86 8.43
C GLU A 107 -10.60 -7.13 7.89
N ARG A 108 -10.68 -5.80 7.67
CA ARG A 108 -9.51 -5.00 7.30
C ARG A 108 -8.40 -5.05 8.35
N ILE A 109 -8.73 -5.03 9.64
CA ILE A 109 -7.76 -5.19 10.74
C ILE A 109 -7.13 -6.59 10.68
N THR A 110 -7.95 -7.64 10.51
CA THR A 110 -7.46 -9.02 10.36
C THR A 110 -6.48 -9.15 9.19
N ILE A 111 -6.82 -8.61 8.02
CA ILE A 111 -5.94 -8.59 6.84
C ILE A 111 -4.65 -7.83 7.16
N THR A 112 -4.74 -6.66 7.80
CA THR A 112 -3.58 -5.85 8.16
C THR A 112 -2.64 -6.60 9.10
N ASN A 113 -3.17 -7.30 10.10
CA ASN A 113 -2.39 -8.11 11.03
C ASN A 113 -1.68 -9.26 10.32
N ASN A 114 -2.37 -9.96 9.42
CA ASN A 114 -1.78 -11.03 8.61
C ASN A 114 -0.66 -10.50 7.70
N ILE A 115 -0.88 -9.34 7.06
CA ILE A 115 0.16 -8.70 6.24
C ILE A 115 1.34 -8.29 7.10
N ASN A 116 1.13 -7.71 8.28
CA ASN A 116 2.20 -7.29 9.18
C ASN A 116 3.07 -8.46 9.68
N GLN A 117 2.53 -9.68 9.75
CA GLN A 117 3.32 -10.88 10.05
C GLN A 117 4.26 -11.28 8.90
N LEU A 118 3.87 -11.01 7.66
CA LEU A 118 4.63 -11.37 6.45
C LEU A 118 5.60 -10.26 6.02
N ILE A 119 5.13 -9.01 6.06
CA ILE A 119 5.85 -7.81 5.68
C ILE A 119 5.71 -6.84 6.85
N LYS A 120 6.66 -6.93 7.79
CA LYS A 120 6.62 -6.11 9.00
C LYS A 120 6.77 -4.63 8.64
N ILE A 121 5.88 -3.83 9.21
CA ILE A 121 5.99 -2.39 9.22
C ILE A 121 6.81 -2.00 10.45
N SER A 122 7.97 -1.40 10.24
CA SER A 122 8.82 -0.86 11.30
C SER A 122 8.63 0.65 11.39
N LEU A 123 8.66 1.17 12.61
CA LEU A 123 8.72 2.60 12.87
C LEU A 123 10.18 3.01 12.95
N VAL A 124 10.52 4.14 12.32
CA VAL A 124 11.88 4.66 12.24
C VAL A 124 11.85 6.10 12.72
N ASN A 125 12.63 6.43 13.76
CA ASN A 125 12.71 7.83 14.18
C ASN A 125 13.65 8.62 13.26
N MET A 126 13.10 9.56 12.49
CA MET A 126 13.90 10.40 11.59
C MET A 126 14.60 11.56 12.29
N ASN A 127 14.19 11.87 13.53
CA ASN A 127 14.72 12.99 14.31
C ASN A 127 15.90 12.60 15.22
N GLY A 128 16.41 11.36 15.14
CA GLY A 128 17.59 10.91 15.88
C GLY A 128 17.46 10.98 17.41
N ARG A 129 16.24 10.96 17.97
CA ARG A 129 16.02 10.86 19.42
C ARG A 129 15.66 9.43 19.80
N ASP A 130 16.49 8.81 20.63
CA ASP A 130 16.23 7.49 21.24
C ASP A 130 15.06 7.55 22.25
N LYS A 131 13.85 7.79 21.74
CA LYS A 131 12.60 7.79 22.50
C LYS A 131 11.48 7.19 21.65
N LEU A 132 11.70 5.97 21.14
CA LEU A 132 10.63 5.19 20.51
C LEU A 132 9.77 4.50 21.57
N GLU A 133 10.38 4.07 22.68
CA GLU A 133 9.71 3.28 23.73
C GLU A 133 8.84 4.13 24.68
N GLU A 134 9.14 5.41 24.86
CA GLU A 134 8.42 6.29 25.80
C GLU A 134 7.11 6.86 25.21
N ALA A 135 6.95 6.84 23.87
CA ALA A 135 5.79 7.44 23.21
C ALA A 135 4.69 6.44 22.81
N LEU A 136 4.98 5.13 22.87
CA LEU A 136 4.04 4.05 22.55
C LEU A 136 3.36 3.48 23.80
N GLY A 137 3.22 4.30 24.87
CA GLY A 137 2.64 3.90 26.15
C GLY A 137 1.35 3.09 26.00
N SER A 138 1.48 1.79 26.26
CA SER A 138 0.57 0.78 26.83
C SER A 138 -0.95 0.77 26.55
N ASP A 139 -1.49 1.53 25.61
CA ASP A 139 -2.93 1.46 25.33
C ASP A 139 -3.21 1.21 23.83
N GLU A 140 -3.17 -0.08 23.45
CA GLU A 140 -3.54 -0.58 22.11
C GLU A 140 -5.01 -0.28 21.74
N SER A 141 -5.79 0.32 22.63
CA SER A 141 -7.22 0.56 22.45
C SER A 141 -7.55 1.91 21.77
N GLU A 142 -6.70 2.94 21.88
CA GLU A 142 -6.94 4.28 21.30
C GLU A 142 -6.41 4.47 19.86
N PHE A 143 -5.60 3.54 19.33
CA PHE A 143 -5.00 3.63 17.99
C PHE A 143 -5.89 3.18 16.82
N ARG A 144 -7.21 3.07 17.00
CA ARG A 144 -8.12 2.51 15.97
C ARG A 144 -8.52 3.48 14.85
N ASN A 145 -8.12 4.74 14.92
CA ASN A 145 -8.35 5.71 13.85
C ASN A 145 -7.05 6.02 13.07
N PRO A 146 -6.89 5.50 11.84
CA PRO A 146 -5.71 5.74 11.02
C PRO A 146 -5.38 7.22 10.86
N GLU A 147 -6.39 8.09 10.83
CA GLU A 147 -6.21 9.55 10.67
C GLU A 147 -5.61 10.23 11.90
N ILE A 148 -5.87 9.70 13.10
CA ILE A 148 -5.32 10.23 14.36
C ILE A 148 -3.88 9.72 14.51
N THR A 149 -3.66 8.45 14.22
CA THR A 149 -2.32 7.82 14.24
C THR A 149 -1.36 8.50 13.27
N CYS A 150 -1.79 8.80 12.03
CA CYS A 150 -0.94 9.49 11.05
C CYS A 150 -0.52 10.89 11.55
N LYS A 151 -1.43 11.66 12.15
CA LYS A 151 -1.11 13.00 12.68
C LYS A 151 -0.12 12.95 13.83
N ALA A 152 -0.23 11.96 14.72
CA ALA A 152 0.72 11.79 15.82
C ALA A 152 2.12 11.42 15.30
N ILE A 153 2.20 10.48 14.34
CA ILE A 153 3.43 10.08 13.66
C ILE A 153 4.11 11.29 12.99
N ASP A 154 3.33 12.14 12.31
CA ASP A 154 3.83 13.33 11.63
C ASP A 154 4.42 14.36 12.60
N ILE A 155 3.74 14.64 13.72
CA ILE A 155 4.23 15.57 14.76
C ILE A 155 5.52 15.05 15.39
N MET A 156 5.63 13.73 15.58
CA MET A 156 6.78 13.11 16.21
C MET A 156 7.99 12.95 15.27
N GLY A 157 7.81 13.16 13.97
CA GLY A 157 8.85 12.91 12.98
C GLY A 157 9.16 11.43 12.79
N ILE A 158 8.18 10.56 13.05
CA ILE A 158 8.34 9.12 12.89
C ILE A 158 8.11 8.78 11.42
N GLY A 159 9.09 8.10 10.82
CA GLY A 159 8.96 7.45 9.53
C GLY A 159 8.43 6.02 9.66
N ILE A 160 7.86 5.54 8.57
CA ILE A 160 7.38 4.17 8.39
C ILE A 160 8.31 3.49 7.40
N TYR A 161 8.69 2.26 7.72
CA TYR A 161 9.61 1.45 6.95
C TYR A 161 9.06 0.05 6.69
N ARG A 162 9.25 -0.45 5.48
CA ARG A 162 9.02 -1.84 5.08
C ARG A 162 10.23 -2.35 4.33
N SER A 163 10.71 -3.52 4.74
CA SER A 163 11.82 -4.21 4.10
C SER A 163 11.48 -4.58 2.65
N ILE A 164 12.29 -4.11 1.70
CA ILE A 164 12.19 -4.52 0.29
C ILE A 164 12.35 -6.04 0.19
N LYS A 165 13.23 -6.65 1.01
CA LYS A 165 13.44 -8.10 1.04
C LYS A 165 12.15 -8.84 1.41
N ASP A 166 11.42 -8.36 2.41
CA ASP A 166 10.19 -9.01 2.86
C ASP A 166 9.07 -8.84 1.83
N ILE A 167 8.98 -7.64 1.22
CA ILE A 167 8.06 -7.38 0.11
C ILE A 167 8.37 -8.31 -1.07
N LEU A 168 9.64 -8.43 -1.47
CA LEU A 168 10.06 -9.31 -2.56
C LEU A 168 9.79 -10.78 -2.24
N ASN A 169 10.10 -11.25 -1.03
CA ASN A 169 9.83 -12.62 -0.61
C ASN A 169 8.33 -12.97 -0.72
N TYR A 170 7.47 -12.00 -0.40
CA TYR A 170 6.03 -12.15 -0.55
C TYR A 170 5.57 -12.19 -2.02
N ILE A 171 6.17 -11.36 -2.89
CA ILE A 171 5.73 -11.17 -4.28
C ILE A 171 6.35 -12.17 -5.26
N ILE A 172 7.58 -12.63 -5.02
CA ILE A 172 8.32 -13.54 -5.92
C ILE A 172 7.52 -14.81 -6.27
N PRO A 173 6.85 -15.50 -5.32
CA PRO A 173 6.02 -16.67 -5.64
C PRO A 173 4.94 -16.35 -6.70
N TYR A 174 4.26 -15.21 -6.55
CA TYR A 174 3.25 -14.76 -7.49
C TYR A 174 3.84 -14.45 -8.88
N LEU A 175 5.00 -13.79 -8.92
CA LEU A 175 5.67 -13.48 -10.20
C LEU A 175 6.15 -14.73 -10.94
N LYS A 176 6.54 -15.78 -10.20
CA LYS A 176 6.88 -17.09 -10.76
C LYS A 176 5.64 -17.76 -11.37
N GLU A 177 4.52 -17.75 -10.65
CA GLU A 177 3.25 -18.30 -11.14
C GLU A 177 2.79 -17.62 -12.43
N LYS A 178 2.89 -16.28 -12.48
CA LYS A 178 2.55 -15.47 -13.66
C LYS A 178 3.60 -15.52 -14.78
N LYS A 179 4.68 -16.30 -14.63
CA LYS A 179 5.79 -16.41 -15.60
C LYS A 179 6.44 -15.07 -15.97
N VAL A 180 6.39 -14.09 -15.06
CA VAL A 180 7.06 -12.78 -15.23
C VAL A 180 8.56 -12.91 -15.02
N LEU A 181 8.97 -13.74 -14.05
CA LEU A 181 10.37 -14.10 -13.83
C LEU A 181 10.71 -15.34 -14.65
N ARG A 182 11.77 -15.26 -15.47
CA ARG A 182 12.25 -16.39 -16.28
C ARG A 182 13.01 -17.37 -15.40
N LEU A 183 12.77 -18.67 -15.57
CA LEU A 183 13.49 -19.71 -14.81
C LEU A 183 15.00 -19.73 -15.12
N SER A 184 15.39 -19.27 -16.31
CA SER A 184 16.79 -19.22 -16.78
C SER A 184 17.57 -18.00 -16.27
N ASP A 185 16.88 -16.94 -15.84
CA ASP A 185 17.48 -15.72 -15.31
C ASP A 185 16.64 -15.20 -14.14
N MET A 186 17.06 -15.53 -12.92
CA MET A 186 16.40 -15.10 -11.69
C MET A 186 16.79 -13.67 -11.28
N THR A 187 17.47 -12.92 -12.13
CA THR A 187 17.80 -11.52 -11.84
C THR A 187 16.54 -10.67 -11.81
N ILE A 188 16.29 -10.05 -10.66
CA ILE A 188 15.19 -9.11 -10.47
C ILE A 188 15.74 -7.70 -10.64
N HIS A 189 15.27 -7.00 -11.66
CA HIS A 189 15.62 -5.61 -11.91
C HIS A 189 14.69 -4.71 -11.11
N LEU A 190 15.27 -3.90 -10.22
CA LEU A 190 14.52 -2.96 -9.38
C LEU A 190 14.79 -1.53 -9.81
N ARG A 191 13.73 -0.72 -9.83
CA ARG A 191 13.81 0.73 -9.92
C ARG A 191 13.36 1.33 -8.60
N VAL A 192 14.18 2.17 -7.97
CA VAL A 192 13.84 2.89 -6.74
C VAL A 192 13.58 4.34 -7.08
N SER A 193 12.46 4.89 -6.61
CA SER A 193 12.08 6.28 -6.84
C SER A 193 11.65 6.90 -5.52
N GLY A 194 12.21 8.07 -5.19
CA GLY A 194 11.73 8.93 -4.12
C GLY A 194 11.06 10.16 -4.69
N ASP A 195 9.97 10.59 -4.06
CA ASP A 195 9.41 11.93 -4.28
C ASP A 195 8.98 12.56 -2.96
N GLY A 196 9.24 13.86 -2.84
CA GLY A 196 8.87 14.70 -1.71
C GLY A 196 7.64 15.53 -2.06
N CYS A 197 6.49 15.22 -1.47
CA CYS A 197 5.22 15.89 -1.74
C CYS A 197 4.66 16.60 -0.49
N ASN A 198 4.00 17.74 -0.70
CA ASN A 198 3.26 18.42 0.38
C ASN A 198 1.92 17.68 0.61
N VAL A 199 1.77 17.01 1.75
CA VAL A 199 0.47 16.41 2.11
C VAL A 199 -0.27 17.39 3.03
N LYS A 200 -1.40 17.95 2.54
CA LYS A 200 -2.29 18.88 3.28
C LYS A 200 -1.55 20.05 3.95
N CYS A 201 -0.92 20.93 3.16
CA CYS A 201 -0.45 22.29 3.51
C CYS A 201 0.38 22.50 4.80
N LYS A 202 0.70 21.48 5.61
CA LYS A 202 1.32 21.65 6.93
C LYS A 202 2.64 20.92 7.08
N ILE A 203 2.79 19.73 6.50
CA ILE A 203 4.00 18.90 6.64
C ILE A 203 4.34 18.30 5.26
N LYS A 204 5.62 18.40 4.88
CA LYS A 204 6.15 17.70 3.69
C LYS A 204 6.35 16.25 4.04
N HIS A 205 6.07 15.35 3.11
CA HIS A 205 6.36 13.93 3.25
C HIS A 205 7.26 13.49 2.12
N VAL A 206 8.19 12.60 2.44
CA VAL A 206 9.00 11.91 1.44
C VAL A 206 8.54 10.47 1.39
N MET A 207 8.19 10.02 0.20
CA MET A 207 7.83 8.64 -0.07
C MET A 207 8.89 8.00 -0.96
N ILE A 208 9.43 6.88 -0.53
CA ILE A 208 10.34 6.06 -1.32
C ILE A 208 9.60 4.79 -1.72
N THR A 209 9.58 4.55 -3.02
CA THR A 209 8.94 3.40 -3.65
C THR A 209 9.96 2.63 -4.48
N PHE A 210 9.67 1.36 -4.74
CA PHE A 210 10.40 0.61 -5.75
C PHE A 210 9.43 -0.14 -6.65
N MET A 211 9.89 -0.43 -7.87
CA MET A 211 9.14 -1.17 -8.89
C MET A 211 10.00 -2.30 -9.43
N ILE A 212 9.34 -3.40 -9.81
CA ILE A 212 9.96 -4.56 -10.44
C ILE A 212 9.90 -4.40 -11.96
N LEU A 213 11.05 -4.15 -12.58
CA LEU A 213 11.16 -3.85 -14.01
C LEU A 213 10.96 -5.08 -14.91
N ASN A 214 11.04 -6.30 -14.36
CA ASN A 214 10.75 -7.53 -15.11
C ASN A 214 9.30 -7.53 -15.66
N HIS A 215 8.40 -6.77 -15.04
CA HIS A 215 7.00 -6.64 -15.47
C HIS A 215 6.83 -5.57 -16.56
N LYS A 216 7.37 -5.81 -17.76
CA LYS A 216 7.45 -4.83 -18.86
C LYS A 216 6.14 -4.12 -19.20
N GLU A 217 5.02 -4.82 -19.17
CA GLU A 217 3.71 -4.28 -19.55
C GLU A 217 3.11 -3.31 -18.53
N HIS A 218 3.64 -3.26 -17.30
CA HIS A 218 3.02 -2.54 -16.19
C HIS A 218 3.90 -1.43 -15.60
N HIS A 219 4.93 -0.97 -16.33
CA HIS A 219 5.86 0.07 -15.87
C HIS A 219 5.20 1.41 -15.53
N HIS A 220 3.98 1.66 -16.03
CA HIS A 220 3.22 2.89 -15.80
C HIS A 220 2.06 2.73 -14.82
N HIS A 221 1.80 1.51 -14.33
CA HIS A 221 0.70 1.25 -13.41
C HIS A 221 1.11 1.50 -11.96
N ALA A 222 0.38 2.38 -11.28
CA ALA A 222 0.61 2.75 -9.88
C ALA A 222 0.63 1.53 -8.94
N ASP A 223 -0.15 0.49 -9.24
CA ASP A 223 -0.26 -0.74 -8.45
C ASP A 223 1.05 -1.54 -8.34
N TYR A 224 2.02 -1.26 -9.21
CA TYR A 224 3.34 -1.93 -9.23
C TYR A 224 4.45 -1.07 -8.61
N HIS A 225 4.08 0.07 -8.01
CA HIS A 225 4.97 0.87 -7.17
C HIS A 225 4.80 0.49 -5.70
N TYR A 226 5.74 -0.29 -5.18
CA TYR A 226 5.73 -0.73 -3.79
C TYR A 226 6.38 0.30 -2.88
N THR A 227 5.61 0.88 -1.96
CA THR A 227 6.14 1.80 -0.95
C THR A 227 6.98 1.05 0.08
N THR A 228 8.25 1.45 0.21
CA THR A 228 9.17 0.93 1.22
C THR A 228 9.34 1.90 2.38
N VAL A 229 9.35 3.21 2.12
CA VAL A 229 9.56 4.21 3.16
C VAL A 229 8.58 5.35 2.99
N LEU A 230 8.02 5.85 4.09
CA LEU A 230 7.25 7.09 4.14
C LEU A 230 7.63 7.84 5.40
N TYR A 231 8.09 9.09 5.29
CA TYR A 231 8.43 9.88 6.46
C TYR A 231 8.09 11.36 6.30
N PRO A 232 7.75 12.06 7.41
CA PRO A 232 7.60 13.51 7.40
C PRO A 232 8.97 14.19 7.27
N GLY A 233 9.12 15.09 6.31
CA GLY A 233 10.34 15.85 6.09
C GLY A 233 10.55 16.20 4.61
N THR A 234 11.82 16.43 4.29
CA THR A 234 12.27 16.75 2.92
C THR A 234 13.33 15.76 2.48
N GLU A 235 13.52 15.64 1.16
CA GLU A 235 14.56 14.82 0.55
C GLU A 235 15.94 15.42 0.86
N LYS A 236 16.47 15.14 2.05
CA LYS A 236 17.80 15.57 2.48
C LYS A 236 18.75 14.39 2.47
N TYR A 237 19.99 14.64 2.07
CA TYR A 237 21.05 13.63 2.00
C TYR A 237 21.16 12.80 3.27
N ASN A 238 21.27 13.42 4.46
CA ASN A 238 21.42 12.69 5.73
C ASN A 238 20.23 11.78 6.06
N ALA A 239 19.00 12.22 5.76
CA ALA A 239 17.79 11.42 5.98
C ALA A 239 17.76 10.21 5.04
N LEU A 240 18.09 10.43 3.76
CA LEU A 240 18.21 9.35 2.78
C LEU A 240 19.36 8.41 3.13
N LYS A 241 20.52 8.90 3.55
CA LYS A 241 21.66 8.08 4.01
C LYS A 241 21.24 7.13 5.13
N PHE A 242 20.57 7.67 6.16
CA PHE A 242 20.10 6.87 7.28
C PHE A 242 19.12 5.77 6.85
N ILE A 243 18.17 6.09 5.98
CA ILE A 243 17.19 5.13 5.46
C ILE A 243 17.82 4.10 4.51
N LEU A 244 18.69 4.58 3.61
CA LEU A 244 19.23 3.80 2.50
C LEU A 244 20.44 2.94 2.91
N ASN A 245 21.07 3.19 4.06
CA ASN A 245 22.20 2.38 4.55
C ASN A 245 21.88 0.88 4.69
N SER A 246 20.60 0.51 4.73
CA SER A 246 20.14 -0.89 4.78
C SER A 246 19.93 -1.54 3.39
N PHE A 247 20.17 -0.82 2.31
CA PHE A 247 19.86 -1.23 0.95
C PHE A 247 21.10 -1.05 0.08
N PHE A 248 21.51 -2.03 -0.71
CA PHE A 248 21.81 -1.91 -2.16
C PHE A 248 22.56 -3.13 -2.70
N ASN A 249 22.24 -3.48 -3.95
CA ASN A 249 23.09 -4.29 -4.84
C ASN A 249 22.93 -3.94 -6.35
N LYS A 250 21.90 -3.18 -6.78
CA LYS A 250 21.87 -2.46 -8.09
C LYS A 250 20.65 -1.52 -8.13
N LEU A 251 20.75 -0.31 -8.69
CA LEU A 251 19.66 0.69 -8.72
C LEU A 251 19.47 1.39 -10.07
N ARG A 252 18.21 1.63 -10.43
CA ARG A 252 17.78 2.67 -11.38
C ARG A 252 16.92 3.69 -10.64
N SER A 253 17.10 4.99 -10.88
CA SER A 253 16.38 6.05 -10.15
C SER A 253 16.09 7.31 -10.98
N ASN A 254 15.23 8.19 -10.47
CA ASN A 254 14.99 9.50 -11.05
C ASN A 254 16.23 10.40 -10.86
N TRP A 255 16.44 11.36 -11.74
CA TRP A 255 17.66 12.17 -11.78
C TRP A 255 17.88 13.02 -10.52
N LYS A 256 16.83 13.60 -9.95
CA LYS A 256 16.91 14.44 -8.74
C LYS A 256 17.28 13.62 -7.50
N PHE A 257 16.62 12.49 -7.32
CA PHE A 257 16.88 11.53 -6.26
C PHE A 257 18.27 10.91 -6.43
N LEU A 258 18.64 10.56 -7.66
CA LEU A 258 19.98 10.05 -7.97
C LEU A 258 21.05 11.10 -7.67
N ALA A 259 20.83 12.36 -8.02
CA ALA A 259 21.78 13.43 -7.74
C ALA A 259 22.04 13.57 -6.24
N ILE A 260 20.98 13.53 -5.41
CA ILE A 260 21.12 13.53 -3.95
C ILE A 260 21.87 12.28 -3.48
N CYS A 261 21.53 11.09 -4.01
CA CYS A 261 22.21 9.84 -3.63
C CYS A 261 23.70 9.84 -4.02
N LEU A 262 24.07 10.49 -5.12
CA LEU A 262 25.45 10.63 -5.56
C LEU A 262 26.21 11.73 -4.83
N GLY A 263 25.54 12.53 -3.99
CA GLY A 263 26.16 13.60 -3.21
C GLY A 263 26.35 14.92 -3.97
N LEU A 264 25.63 15.11 -5.09
CA LEU A 264 25.64 16.38 -5.83
C LEU A 264 24.94 17.49 -5.03
N ASN A 265 25.45 18.71 -5.19
CA ASN A 265 24.91 19.89 -4.52
C ASN A 265 23.46 20.18 -4.94
N ASN A 266 23.22 20.26 -6.25
CA ASN A 266 21.89 20.53 -6.79
C ASN A 266 21.74 19.95 -8.21
N PRO A 267 20.57 19.39 -8.55
CA PRO A 267 20.03 19.32 -9.91
C PRO A 267 20.46 20.42 -10.91
N THR A 268 20.52 21.69 -10.49
CA THR A 268 20.78 22.84 -11.37
C THR A 268 22.19 23.39 -11.28
N SER A 269 23.14 22.62 -10.71
CA SER A 269 24.53 23.04 -10.52
C SER A 269 25.25 23.31 -11.84
N ASN A 270 26.42 23.96 -11.78
CA ASN A 270 27.22 24.20 -12.98
C ASN A 270 27.72 22.88 -13.58
N TYR A 271 28.05 21.89 -12.75
CA TYR A 271 28.45 20.54 -13.12
C TYR A 271 27.38 19.52 -12.69
N PHE A 272 26.19 19.65 -13.28
CA PHE A 272 25.00 18.86 -12.93
C PHE A 272 25.08 17.38 -13.33
N CYS A 273 25.90 17.02 -14.32
CA CYS A 273 25.91 15.67 -14.87
C CYS A 273 26.45 14.66 -13.86
N SER A 274 25.75 13.53 -13.71
CA SER A 274 26.17 12.46 -12.81
C SER A 274 27.40 11.69 -13.29
N TRP A 275 27.68 11.68 -14.60
CA TRP A 275 28.76 10.87 -15.20
C TRP A 275 29.96 11.65 -15.70
N CYS A 276 29.77 12.85 -16.24
CA CYS A 276 30.85 13.65 -16.79
C CYS A 276 30.98 14.99 -16.06
N SER A 277 32.12 15.65 -16.26
CA SER A 277 32.40 16.98 -15.69
C SER A 277 31.95 18.09 -16.63
N CYS A 278 30.88 17.86 -17.40
CA CYS A 278 30.36 18.89 -18.30
C CYS A 278 29.82 20.08 -17.51
N SER A 279 30.15 21.29 -17.95
CA SER A 279 29.56 22.49 -17.38
C SER A 279 28.23 22.82 -18.05
N LYS A 280 27.36 23.54 -17.35
CA LYS A 280 26.07 24.03 -17.84
C LYS A 280 26.23 24.91 -19.07
N HIS A 281 27.38 25.54 -19.28
CA HIS A 281 27.67 26.33 -20.48
C HIS A 281 27.96 25.46 -21.71
N GLN A 282 28.26 24.18 -21.52
CA GLN A 282 28.62 23.23 -22.57
C GLN A 282 27.47 22.29 -22.92
N HIS A 283 26.29 22.40 -22.30
CA HIS A 283 25.20 21.43 -22.48
C HIS A 283 24.61 21.38 -23.89
N ASN A 284 24.75 22.47 -24.68
CA ASN A 284 24.29 22.55 -26.07
C ASN A 284 25.41 22.30 -27.09
N ASP A 285 26.61 21.96 -26.63
CA ASP A 285 27.75 21.70 -27.51
C ASP A 285 27.65 20.27 -28.07
N LEU A 286 26.98 20.14 -29.21
CA LEU A 286 26.81 18.89 -29.94
C LEU A 286 28.09 18.40 -30.64
N SER A 287 29.16 19.20 -30.63
CA SER A 287 30.44 18.83 -31.24
C SER A 287 31.34 18.00 -30.33
N LYS A 288 30.98 17.88 -29.04
CA LYS A 288 31.74 17.14 -28.04
C LYS A 288 31.16 15.76 -27.79
N ASP A 289 32.05 14.77 -27.84
CA ASP A 289 31.75 13.43 -27.33
C ASP A 289 31.88 13.41 -25.81
N TRP A 290 30.76 13.16 -25.13
CA TRP A 290 30.70 13.08 -23.68
C TRP A 290 30.87 11.62 -23.24
N HIS A 291 31.97 11.34 -22.54
CA HIS A 291 32.24 10.04 -21.94
C HIS A 291 32.06 10.09 -20.42
N ILE A 292 31.96 8.91 -19.79
CA ILE A 292 31.93 8.81 -18.33
C ILE A 292 33.32 9.14 -17.79
N GLU A 293 33.43 10.23 -17.03
CA GLU A 293 34.69 10.71 -16.44
C GLU A 293 34.72 10.53 -14.91
N LYS A 294 33.55 10.64 -14.26
CA LYS A 294 33.42 10.56 -12.81
C LYS A 294 33.63 9.13 -12.35
N ASN A 295 34.39 8.93 -11.28
CA ASN A 295 34.66 7.61 -10.71
C ASN A 295 33.97 7.43 -9.36
N MET A 296 33.28 6.31 -9.16
CA MET A 296 32.55 6.05 -7.92
C MET A 296 33.46 5.99 -6.68
N LYS A 297 34.67 5.44 -6.79
CA LYS A 297 35.63 5.40 -5.67
C LYS A 297 36.13 6.80 -5.30
N GLN A 298 36.34 7.66 -6.30
CA GLN A 298 36.71 9.06 -6.06
C GLN A 298 35.57 9.82 -5.38
N ILE A 299 34.33 9.66 -5.84
CA ILE A 299 33.16 10.28 -5.19
C ILE A 299 32.98 9.74 -3.76
N ALA A 300 33.26 8.46 -3.49
CA ALA A 300 33.11 7.91 -2.15
C ALA A 300 34.16 8.44 -1.14
N THR A 301 35.39 8.68 -1.60
CA THR A 301 36.55 8.94 -0.71
C THR A 301 37.10 10.36 -0.79
N ARG A 302 36.92 11.06 -1.91
CA ARG A 302 37.47 12.39 -2.22
C ARG A 302 36.43 13.26 -2.94
N TYR A 303 35.18 13.23 -2.49
CA TYR A 303 34.08 13.97 -3.15
C TYR A 303 34.37 15.47 -3.28
N GLU A 304 35.11 16.07 -2.36
CA GLU A 304 35.47 17.50 -2.37
C GLU A 304 36.36 17.88 -3.57
N GLU A 305 37.08 16.92 -4.15
CA GLU A 305 37.90 17.11 -5.36
C GLU A 305 37.07 16.97 -6.65
N VAL A 306 35.82 16.51 -6.56
CA VAL A 306 34.93 16.27 -7.70
C VAL A 306 33.95 17.44 -7.81
N ASN A 307 33.97 18.11 -8.98
CA ASN A 307 33.14 19.29 -9.23
C ASN A 307 31.66 19.10 -8.84
N ASP A 308 31.16 20.05 -8.02
CA ASP A 308 29.80 20.14 -7.48
C ASP A 308 29.30 18.98 -6.61
N HIS A 309 30.21 18.12 -6.12
CA HIS A 309 29.90 17.15 -5.06
C HIS A 309 30.16 17.75 -3.68
N ILE A 310 29.19 17.59 -2.77
CA ILE A 310 29.24 18.11 -1.39
C ILE A 310 29.17 17.00 -0.34
N HIS A 311 28.88 15.77 -0.77
CA HIS A 311 28.77 14.60 0.08
C HIS A 311 29.35 13.38 -0.64
N PRO A 312 29.77 12.34 0.09
CA PRO A 312 30.15 11.07 -0.53
C PRO A 312 28.93 10.37 -1.14
N SER A 313 29.14 9.49 -2.11
CA SER A 313 28.05 8.69 -2.70
C SER A 313 27.40 7.76 -1.65
N LEU A 314 26.07 7.67 -1.65
CA LEU A 314 25.28 6.70 -0.90
C LEU A 314 25.19 5.33 -1.57
N ILE A 315 25.69 5.22 -2.81
CA ILE A 315 25.61 4.04 -3.66
C ILE A 315 27.00 3.64 -4.18
N ASP A 316 28.03 3.84 -3.37
CA ASP A 316 29.44 3.60 -3.71
C ASP A 316 29.76 2.14 -4.08
N MET A 317 28.92 1.21 -3.65
CA MET A 317 28.97 -0.22 -3.99
C MET A 317 28.65 -0.51 -5.47
N ILE A 318 27.99 0.41 -6.18
CA ILE A 318 27.57 0.25 -7.58
C ILE A 318 28.50 1.09 -8.45
N ALA A 319 29.22 0.46 -9.39
CA ALA A 319 30.03 1.21 -10.34
C ALA A 319 29.15 2.14 -11.20
N ILE A 320 29.68 3.33 -11.50
CA ILE A 320 28.89 4.45 -12.06
C ILE A 320 28.30 4.15 -13.45
N ASP A 321 28.98 3.28 -14.21
CA ASP A 321 28.61 2.76 -15.52
C ASP A 321 27.44 1.76 -15.46
N HIS A 322 27.20 1.17 -14.29
CA HIS A 322 26.04 0.31 -14.04
C HIS A 322 24.79 1.08 -13.59
N ILE A 323 24.90 2.39 -13.37
CA ILE A 323 23.76 3.26 -13.09
C ILE A 323 23.19 3.73 -14.42
N ILE A 324 21.89 3.49 -14.63
CA ILE A 324 21.19 3.84 -15.87
C ILE A 324 20.04 4.79 -15.52
N PHE A 325 19.92 5.90 -16.26
CA PHE A 325 18.78 6.81 -16.10
C PHE A 325 17.47 6.17 -16.53
N ASP A 326 16.39 6.63 -15.91
CA ASP A 326 15.06 6.35 -16.42
C ASP A 326 14.73 7.30 -17.58
N GLU A 327 14.80 6.79 -18.81
CA GLU A 327 14.47 7.53 -20.03
C GLU A 327 13.00 7.98 -20.10
N LEU A 328 12.11 7.33 -19.34
CA LEU A 328 10.68 7.64 -19.31
C LEU A 328 10.32 8.94 -18.55
N ARG A 329 11.31 9.59 -17.91
CA ARG A 329 11.14 10.84 -17.16
C ARG A 329 12.27 11.86 -17.41
N LEU A 330 12.89 11.84 -18.59
CA LEU A 330 13.84 12.87 -19.03
C LEU A 330 13.15 14.20 -19.32
#